data_AF-E2AD90-F1
#
_entry.id   AF-E2AD90-F1
#
_cell.length_a   1.000
_cell.length_b   1.000
_cell.length_c   1.000
_cell.angle_alpha   90.00
_cell.angle_beta   90.00
_cell.angle_gamma   90.00
#
_symmetry.space_group_name_H-M   'P 1'
#
loop_
_entity.id
_entity.type
_entity.pdbx_description
1 polymer ?
#
loop_
_entity_poly.entity_id
_entity_poly.type
_entity_poly.pdbx_seq_one_letter_code
_entity_poly.pdbx_strand_id
1 'polypeptide(L)' 'MKRNHIHFAKGLNFINGLRQSAELFIYINFEKAKKDLIFLESENGVILCTGNLKGFVETKYFLRVITKYGQALSFD' A
#
# COMPACT_ATOMS: atom_id res chain seq x y z
N MET A 1 -18.70 -2.81 -3.85
CA MET A 1 -17.40 -3.47 -4.08
C MET A 1 -17.23 -3.67 -5.58
N LYS A 2 -16.38 -2.88 -6.24
CA LYS A 2 -15.98 -3.00 -7.66
C LYS A 2 -14.51 -2.56 -7.85
N ARG A 3 -13.70 -2.64 -6.78
CA ARG A 3 -12.30 -2.19 -6.82
C ARG A 3 -11.45 -3.37 -7.27
N ASN A 4 -10.91 -3.27 -8.48
CA ASN A 4 -10.00 -4.24 -9.08
C ASN A 4 -8.52 -3.91 -8.82
N HIS A 5 -8.25 -2.88 -8.03
CA HIS A 5 -6.92 -2.37 -7.76
C HIS A 5 -6.65 -2.36 -6.26
N ILE A 6 -5.38 -2.50 -5.88
CA ILE A 6 -4.89 -2.27 -4.53
C ILE A 6 -4.74 -0.75 -4.35
N HIS A 7 -5.38 -0.21 -3.31
CA HIS A 7 -5.36 1.22 -3.02
C HIS A 7 -4.28 1.55 -1.99
N PHE A 8 -3.51 2.60 -2.25
CA PHE A 8 -2.49 3.11 -1.36
C PHE A 8 -2.82 4.52 -0.92
N ALA A 9 -2.57 4.78 0.37
CA ALA A 9 -2.50 6.13 0.91
C ALA A 9 -1.08 6.68 0.73
N LYS A 10 -0.95 7.97 0.39
CA LYS A 10 0.35 8.66 0.31
C LYS A 10 0.96 8.93 1.69
N GLY A 11 0.17 8.81 2.75
CA GLY A 11 0.58 9.02 4.13
C GLY A 11 -0.56 8.74 5.11
N LEU A 12 -0.25 8.75 6.42
CA LEU A 12 -1.24 8.51 7.48
C LEU A 12 -2.24 9.65 7.65
N ASN A 13 -1.94 10.82 7.11
CA ASN A 13 -2.84 11.97 7.08
C ASN A 13 -3.81 11.94 5.87
N PHE A 14 -3.77 10.90 5.03
CA PHE A 14 -4.50 10.89 3.75
C PHE A 14 -5.88 10.22 3.87
N ILE A 15 -6.91 11.04 4.10
CA ILE A 15 -8.28 10.59 4.41
C ILE A 15 -8.89 9.73 3.28
N ASN A 16 -8.64 10.08 2.02
CA ASN A 16 -9.27 9.42 0.87
C ASN A 16 -8.72 8.02 0.57
N GLY A 17 -7.62 7.62 1.21
CA GLY A 17 -6.96 6.32 1.02
C GLY A 17 -6.75 5.53 2.31
N LEU A 18 -6.95 6.14 3.48
CA LEU A 18 -6.72 5.51 4.77
C LEU A 18 -8.04 5.14 5.45
N ARG A 19 -8.19 3.86 5.79
CA ARG A 19 -9.33 3.41 6.59
C ARG A 19 -9.12 3.79 8.05
N GLN A 20 -10.07 4.48 8.67
CA GLN A 20 -10.00 4.86 10.09
C GLN A 20 -9.85 3.65 11.03
N SER A 21 -10.41 2.50 10.65
CA SER A 21 -10.30 1.26 11.42
C SER A 21 -9.06 0.43 11.09
N ALA A 22 -8.05 0.99 10.43
CA ALA A 22 -6.82 0.27 10.10
C ALA A 22 -6.05 -0.07 11.37
N GLU A 23 -5.68 -1.34 11.53
CA GLU A 23 -4.88 -1.82 12.67
C GLU A 23 -3.42 -2.06 12.33
N LEU A 24 -3.12 -2.11 11.03
CA LEU A 24 -1.81 -2.41 10.48
C LEU A 24 -1.52 -1.46 9.32
N PHE A 25 -0.31 -0.92 9.29
CA PHE A 25 0.19 -0.08 8.21
C PHE A 25 1.41 -0.74 7.58
N ILE A 26 1.26 -1.13 6.31
CA ILE A 26 2.32 -1.71 5.49
C ILE A 26 2.87 -0.62 4.60
N TYR A 27 4.14 -0.27 4.79
CA TYR A 27 4.83 0.70 3.96
C TYR A 27 5.54 -0.05 2.83
N ILE A 28 5.34 0.42 1.60
CA ILE A 28 5.99 -0.16 0.42
C ILE A 28 7.25 0.63 0.08
N ASN A 29 8.33 -0.09 -0.22
CA ASN A 29 9.50 0.47 -0.89
C ASN A 29 9.12 0.77 -2.34
N PHE A 30 8.64 2.00 -2.57
CA PHE A 30 8.12 2.43 -3.86
C PHE A 30 9.18 2.36 -4.97
N GLU A 31 10.42 2.74 -4.67
CA GLU A 31 11.53 2.69 -5.64
C GLU A 31 11.83 1.28 -6.14
N LYS A 32 11.68 0.27 -5.27
CA LYS A 32 11.80 -1.14 -5.65
C LYS A 32 10.55 -1.61 -6.38
N ALA A 33 9.37 -1.32 -5.85
CA ALA A 33 8.10 -1.80 -6.38
C ALA A 33 7.80 -1.27 -7.79
N LYS A 34 8.07 0.01 -8.07
CA LYS A 34 7.75 0.63 -9.36
C LYS A 34 8.54 0.09 -10.55
N LYS A 35 9.58 -0.71 -10.30
CA LYS A 35 10.35 -1.41 -11.34
C LYS A 35 9.61 -2.62 -11.89
N ASP A 36 8.81 -3.26 -11.03
CA ASP A 36 8.14 -4.54 -11.33
C ASP A 36 6.61 -4.39 -11.40
N LEU A 37 6.05 -3.32 -10.82
CA LEU A 37 4.61 -3.07 -10.68
C LEU A 37 4.24 -1.70 -11.24
N ILE A 38 3.03 -1.60 -11.79
CA ILE A 38 2.47 -0.36 -12.31
C ILE A 38 1.68 0.34 -11.20
N PHE A 39 1.96 1.62 -11.01
CA PHE A 39 1.23 2.51 -10.11
C PHE A 39 0.60 3.64 -10.90
N LEU A 40 -0.65 3.94 -10.60
CA LEU A 40 -1.42 5.03 -11.21
C LEU A 40 -1.98 5.92 -10.11
N GLU A 41 -2.10 7.21 -10.38
CA GLU A 41 -2.78 8.14 -9.49
C GLU A 41 -4.18 8.43 -10.02
N SER A 42 -5.19 8.23 -9.19
CA SER A 42 -6.57 8.64 -9.50
C SER A 42 -6.74 10.14 -9.38
N GLU A 43 -7.81 10.69 -9.96
CA GLU A 43 -8.15 12.13 -9.89
C GLU A 43 -8.23 12.66 -8.45
N ASN A 44 -8.61 11.82 -7.48
CA ASN A 44 -8.70 12.19 -6.05
C ASN A 44 -7.39 11.97 -5.27
N GLY A 45 -6.28 11.74 -5.97
CA GLY A 45 -4.95 11.56 -5.40
C GLY A 45 -4.68 10.21 -4.73
N VAL A 46 -5.62 9.26 -4.84
CA VAL A 46 -5.41 7.89 -4.36
C VAL A 46 -4.51 7.15 -5.33
N ILE A 47 -3.48 6.48 -4.81
CA ILE A 47 -2.57 5.67 -5.60
C ILE A 47 -3.17 4.27 -5.77
N LEU A 48 -3.12 3.76 -6.99
CA LEU A 48 -3.69 2.48 -7.40
C LEU A 48 -2.60 1.59 -7.98
N CYS A 49 -2.64 0.30 -7.64
CA CYS A 49 -1.76 -0.71 -8.22
C CYS A 49 -2.59 -1.93 -8.65
N THR A 50 -2.32 -2.49 -9.82
CA THR A 50 -2.92 -3.76 -10.24
C THR A 50 -2.30 -4.96 -9.55
N GLY A 51 -1.13 -4.81 -8.93
CA GLY A 51 -0.29 -5.92 -8.50
C GLY A 51 0.43 -6.59 -9.68
N ASN A 52 1.09 -7.71 -9.39
CA ASN A 52 1.76 -8.55 -10.40
C ASN A 52 0.73 -9.27 -11.29
N LEU A 53 1.19 -10.20 -12.15
CA LEU A 53 0.31 -11.00 -13.02
C LEU A 53 -0.80 -11.77 -12.28
N LYS A 54 -0.64 -11.99 -10.98
CA LYS A 54 -1.62 -12.65 -10.11
C LYS A 54 -2.44 -11.66 -9.26
N GLY A 55 -2.23 -10.35 -9.42
CA GLY A 55 -2.90 -9.31 -8.67
C GLY A 55 -2.30 -9.01 -7.29
N PHE A 56 -1.05 -9.42 -7.02
CA PHE A 56 -0.43 -9.28 -5.70
C PHE A 56 0.67 -8.23 -5.62
N VAL A 57 0.80 -7.61 -4.45
CA VAL A 57 1.99 -6.87 -4.01
C VAL A 57 2.70 -7.75 -2.99
N GLU A 58 3.81 -8.34 -3.41
CA GLU A 58 4.56 -9.31 -2.60
C GLU A 58 5.33 -8.65 -1.45
N THR A 59 5.58 -9.41 -0.37
CA THR A 59 6.29 -8.95 0.84
C THR A 59 7.70 -8.46 0.54
N LYS A 60 8.33 -8.90 -0.56
CA LYS A 60 9.65 -8.40 -1.01
C LYS A 60 9.70 -6.89 -1.28
N TYR A 61 8.55 -6.24 -1.42
CA TYR A 61 8.43 -4.79 -1.56
C TYR A 61 8.13 -4.07 -0.25
N PHE A 62 7.94 -4.78 0.87
CA PHE A 62 7.62 -4.15 2.15
C PHE A 62 8.89 -3.47 2.68
N LEU A 63 8.77 -2.20 3.02
CA LEU A 63 9.82 -1.39 3.64
C LEU A 63 9.77 -1.52 5.16
N ARG A 64 8.55 -1.49 5.73
CA ARG A 64 8.28 -1.72 7.15
C ARG A 64 6.81 -2.02 7.37
N VAL A 65 6.52 -2.71 8.46
CA VAL A 65 5.15 -2.98 8.91
C VAL A 65 5.02 -2.48 10.35
N ILE A 66 4.00 -1.67 10.62
CA ILE A 66 3.73 -1.15 11.97
C ILE A 66 2.27 -1.35 12.34
N THR A 67 2.00 -1.59 13.62
CA THR A 67 0.63 -1.62 14.15
C THR A 67 0.09 -0.20 14.32
N LYS A 68 -1.22 -0.07 14.56
CA LYS A 68 -1.83 1.23 14.92
C LYS A 68 -1.26 1.88 16.18
N TYR A 69 -0.60 1.10 17.02
CA TYR A 69 0.07 1.56 18.23
C TYR A 69 1.54 1.96 17.99
N GLY A 70 2.00 1.93 16.74
CA GLY A 70 3.37 2.29 16.36
C GLY A 70 4.41 1.19 16.58
N GLN A 71 3.99 -0.02 16.97
CA GLN A 71 4.90 -1.15 17.14
C GLN A 71 5.34 -1.67 15.77
N ALA A 72 6.65 -1.72 15.52
CA ALA A 72 7.22 -2.35 14.33
C ALA A 72 7.10 -3.88 14.44
N LEU A 73 6.68 -4.52 13.35
CA LEU A 73 6.63 -5.98 13.21
C LEU A 73 7.74 -6.45 12.29
N SER A 74 8.45 -7.50 12.72
CA SER A 74 9.35 -8.26 11.87
C SER A 74 8.55 -9.11 10.90
N PHE A 75 9.07 -9.25 9.69
CA PHE A 75 8.53 -10.14 8.67
C PHE A 75 9.70 -10.79 7.94
N ASP A 76 9.62 -12.10 7.75
CA ASP A 76 10.61 -12.93 7.07
C ASP A 76 10.31 -13.04 5.56
#